data_AF-A0A965PQH9-F1
#
_entry.id   AF-A0A965PQH9-F1
#
_cell.length_a   1.000
_cell.length_b   1.000
_cell.length_c   1.000
_cell.angle_alpha   90.00
_cell.angle_beta   90.00
_cell.angle_gamma   90.00
#
_symmetry.space_group_name_H-M   'P 1'
#
loop_
_entity.id
_entity.type
_entity.pdbx_description
1 polymer ?
#
loop_
_entity_poly.entity_id
_entity_poly.type
_entity_poly.pdbx_seq_one_letter_code
_entity_poly.pdbx_strand_id
1 'polypeptide(L)'
;GNIDHLAEYCLTADKVAVPRDPIFTDTVCDGVHLVPGGFAHWYEEAAGANDMEFIRSRKDQVNVIDDLWPGHVRSYRCDIKTKGFGDTRIAYFHGAEKAHEIIDREPWVRRHWQ
;
A
#
# COMPACT_ATOMS: atom_id res chain seq x y z
N GLY A 1 -9.39 -10.30 -1.20
CA GLY A 1 -10.59 -10.25 -0.34
C GLY A 1 -11.39 -9.00 -0.67
N ASN A 2 -12.47 -8.73 0.06
CA ASN A 2 -13.24 -7.48 -0.07
C ASN A 2 -12.40 -6.27 0.41
N ILE A 3 -12.50 -5.14 -0.29
CA ILE A 3 -11.77 -3.89 -0.01
C ILE A 3 -12.70 -2.69 0.20
N ASP A 4 -13.99 -2.92 0.49
CA ASP A 4 -15.00 -1.86 0.53
C ASP A 4 -14.66 -0.79 1.57
N HIS A 5 -14.10 -1.18 2.72
CA HIS A 5 -13.64 -0.23 3.74
C HIS A 5 -12.47 0.65 3.27
N LEU A 6 -11.58 0.15 2.40
CA LEU A 6 -10.50 0.95 1.79
C LEU A 6 -11.07 1.91 0.74
N ALA A 7 -12.07 1.46 -0.02
CA ALA A 7 -12.76 2.31 -1.00
C ALA A 7 -13.60 3.40 -0.31
N GLU A 8 -14.32 3.05 0.76
CA GLU A 8 -15.12 3.98 1.56
C GLU A 8 -14.24 5.03 2.24
N TYR A 9 -13.02 4.68 2.64
CA TYR A 9 -12.05 5.66 3.11
C TYR A 9 -11.77 6.74 2.06
N CYS A 10 -11.58 6.37 0.79
CA CYS A 10 -11.40 7.33 -0.30
C CYS A 10 -12.65 8.20 -0.56
N LEU A 11 -13.83 7.82 -0.08
CA LEU A 11 -15.06 8.59 -0.23
C LEU A 11 -15.35 9.52 0.95
N THR A 12 -14.82 9.21 2.13
CA THR A 12 -15.27 9.81 3.39
C THR A 12 -14.17 10.48 4.21
N ALA A 13 -12.90 10.11 4.01
CA ALA A 13 -11.79 10.66 4.77
C ALA A 13 -11.35 12.05 4.26
N ASP A 14 -10.62 12.76 5.12
CA ASP A 14 -10.06 14.09 4.86
C ASP A 14 -8.53 14.09 4.76
N LYS A 15 -7.90 12.91 4.81
CA LYS A 15 -6.45 12.73 4.69
C LYS A 15 -6.13 11.53 3.82
N VAL A 16 -5.03 11.62 3.08
CA VAL A 16 -4.43 10.46 2.40
C VAL A 16 -3.97 9.44 3.42
N ALA A 17 -4.18 8.15 3.15
CA ALA A 17 -3.58 7.07 3.93
C ALA A 17 -2.57 6.27 3.10
N VAL A 18 -1.44 5.93 3.72
CA VAL A 18 -0.35 5.17 3.11
C VAL A 18 0.17 4.09 4.08
N PRO A 19 0.78 3.01 3.59
CA PRO A 19 1.34 1.98 4.47
C PRO A 19 2.58 2.49 5.21
N ARG A 20 2.81 1.91 6.39
CA ARG A 20 4.09 2.00 7.10
C ARG A 20 5.18 1.40 6.23
N ASP A 21 6.38 1.97 6.25
CA ASP A 21 7.50 1.37 5.54
C ASP A 21 7.87 0.03 6.23
N PRO A 22 7.88 -1.10 5.48
CA PRO A 22 8.08 -2.43 6.07
C PRO A 22 9.55 -2.70 6.46
N ILE A 23 10.48 -1.81 6.11
CA ILE A 23 11.89 -1.87 6.47
C ILE A 23 12.22 -0.78 7.52
N PHE A 24 11.75 0.44 7.29
CA PHE A 24 11.98 1.61 8.16
C PHE A 24 10.70 1.98 8.92
N THR A 25 10.40 1.26 9.99
CA THR A 25 9.07 1.30 10.64
C THR A 25 8.71 2.63 11.32
N ASP A 26 9.65 3.56 11.44
CA ASP A 26 9.48 4.94 11.93
C ASP A 26 8.97 5.92 10.86
N THR A 27 8.76 5.44 9.63
CA THR A 27 8.25 6.23 8.51
C THR A 27 7.25 5.45 7.66
N VAL A 28 6.78 6.09 6.59
CA VAL A 28 5.79 5.58 5.64
C VAL A 28 6.42 5.28 4.28
N CYS A 29 5.73 4.52 3.43
CA CYS A 29 6.15 4.22 2.07
C CYS A 29 5.04 4.44 1.03
N ASP A 30 5.43 4.47 -0.24
CA ASP A 30 4.60 4.75 -1.42
C ASP A 30 3.87 3.51 -1.98
N GLY A 31 3.90 2.38 -1.26
CA GLY A 31 3.44 1.10 -1.79
C GLY A 31 1.96 1.09 -2.19
N VAL A 32 1.11 1.85 -1.50
CA VAL A 32 -0.32 2.07 -1.79
C VAL A 32 -0.73 3.44 -1.28
N HIS A 33 -1.54 4.17 -2.05
CA HIS A 33 -2.16 5.42 -1.63
C HIS A 33 -3.68 5.30 -1.64
N LEU A 34 -4.32 5.56 -0.50
CA LEU A 34 -5.76 5.78 -0.41
C LEU A 34 -5.99 7.29 -0.42
N VAL A 35 -6.42 7.82 -1.57
CA VAL A 35 -6.55 9.26 -1.82
C VAL A 35 -8.03 9.65 -1.81
N PRO A 36 -8.47 10.53 -0.90
CA PRO A 36 -9.85 10.96 -0.86
C PRO A 36 -10.32 11.72 -2.11
N GLY A 37 -11.62 11.69 -2.36
CA GLY A 37 -12.25 12.49 -3.42
C GLY A 37 -11.92 13.99 -3.28
N GLY A 38 -11.50 14.63 -4.37
CA GLY A 38 -11.09 16.05 -4.38
C GLY A 38 -9.60 16.29 -4.13
N PHE A 39 -8.80 15.25 -3.88
CA PHE A 39 -7.36 15.38 -3.61
C PHE A 39 -6.48 15.27 -4.87
N ALA A 40 -6.95 15.79 -6.01
CA ALA A 40 -6.14 15.81 -7.24
C ALA A 40 -4.78 16.50 -7.05
N HIS A 41 -4.75 17.52 -6.19
CA HIS A 41 -3.52 18.22 -5.78
C HIS A 41 -2.43 17.28 -5.24
N TRP A 42 -2.80 16.13 -4.66
CA TRP A 42 -1.84 15.16 -4.15
C TRP A 42 -0.92 14.62 -5.25
N TYR A 43 -1.47 14.37 -6.45
CA TYR A 43 -0.71 13.98 -7.62
C TYR A 43 0.07 15.16 -8.22
N GLU A 44 -0.56 16.34 -8.29
CA GLU A 44 0.04 17.54 -8.87
C GLU A 44 1.27 18.00 -8.08
N GLU A 45 1.21 17.96 -6.74
CA GLU A 45 2.33 18.32 -5.86
C GLU A 45 3.48 17.31 -5.91
N ALA A 46 3.18 16.04 -6.21
CA ALA A 46 4.19 14.99 -6.36
C ALA A 46 4.90 15.05 -7.73
N ALA A 47 4.38 15.83 -8.68
CA ALA A 47 4.89 15.85 -10.04
C ALA A 47 6.37 16.27 -10.10
N GLY A 48 7.22 15.37 -10.62
CA GLY A 48 8.66 15.57 -10.74
C GLY A 48 9.46 15.31 -9.48
N ALA A 49 8.81 14.96 -8.36
CA ALA A 49 9.46 14.50 -7.14
C ALA A 49 9.72 12.98 -7.18
N ASN A 50 10.59 12.51 -6.30
CA ASN A 50 10.66 11.09 -5.97
C ASN A 50 9.47 10.75 -5.04
N ASP A 51 8.64 9.78 -5.42
CA ASP A 51 7.39 9.44 -4.70
C ASP A 51 7.64 9.07 -3.23
N MET A 52 8.70 8.29 -2.95
CA MET A 52 9.09 7.92 -1.59
C MET A 52 9.54 9.13 -0.75
N GLU A 53 10.32 10.04 -1.32
CA GLU A 53 10.73 11.26 -0.61
C GLU A 53 9.54 12.20 -0.39
N PHE A 54 8.67 12.32 -1.40
CA PHE A 54 7.45 13.11 -1.34
C PHE A 54 6.56 12.67 -0.17
N ILE A 55 6.25 11.38 -0.08
CA ILE A 55 5.39 10.87 1.00
C ILE A 55 6.06 10.99 2.36
N ARG A 56 7.37 10.69 2.47
CA ARG A 56 8.10 10.76 3.74
C ARG A 56 8.21 12.19 4.27
N SER A 57 8.32 13.19 3.39
CA SER A 57 8.30 14.61 3.77
C SER A 57 6.95 15.06 4.36
N ARG A 58 5.88 14.30 4.09
CA ARG A 58 4.50 14.55 4.52
C ARG A 58 3.99 13.52 5.52
N LYS A 59 4.88 12.74 6.17
CA LYS A 59 4.48 11.64 7.06
C LYS A 59 3.53 12.06 8.19
N ASP A 60 3.62 13.32 8.65
CA ASP A 60 2.77 13.86 9.71
C ASP A 60 1.41 14.39 9.19
N GLN A 61 1.23 14.44 7.87
CA GLN A 61 0.02 14.91 7.18
C GLN A 61 -0.85 13.77 6.65
N VAL A 62 -0.36 12.53 6.73
CA VAL A 62 -1.05 11.33 6.24
C VAL A 62 -1.45 10.42 7.39
N ASN A 63 -2.44 9.58 7.15
CA ASN A 63 -2.76 8.46 8.03
C ASN A 63 -1.93 7.22 7.65
N VAL A 64 -1.67 6.36 8.63
CA VAL A 64 -0.95 5.10 8.42
C VAL A 64 -1.96 3.96 8.29
N ILE A 65 -2.00 3.31 7.12
CA ILE A 65 -2.95 2.22 6.83
C ILE A 65 -2.82 1.09 7.85
N ASP A 66 -1.60 0.74 8.25
CA ASP A 66 -1.33 -0.32 9.23
C ASP A 66 -1.93 -0.04 10.61
N ASP A 67 -2.17 1.22 10.96
CA ASP A 67 -2.79 1.60 12.23
C ASP A 67 -4.33 1.58 12.12
N LEU A 68 -4.88 1.82 10.93
CA LEU A 68 -6.32 1.76 10.64
C LEU A 68 -6.81 0.32 10.43
N TRP A 69 -6.07 -0.46 9.65
CA TRP A 69 -6.40 -1.85 9.29
C TRP A 69 -5.14 -2.73 9.26
N PRO A 70 -4.68 -3.18 10.43
CA PRO A 70 -3.46 -3.96 10.56
C PRO A 70 -3.47 -5.19 9.64
N GLY A 71 -2.44 -5.28 8.78
CA GLY A 71 -2.22 -6.44 7.92
C GLY A 71 -3.09 -6.54 6.67
N HIS A 72 -3.97 -5.57 6.39
CA HIS A 72 -4.78 -5.57 5.17
C HIS A 72 -3.99 -5.14 3.92
N VAL A 73 -3.02 -4.24 4.06
CA VAL A 73 -2.14 -3.83 2.96
C VAL A 73 -0.72 -4.23 3.34
N ARG A 74 -0.09 -5.12 2.56
CA ARG A 74 1.20 -5.71 2.96
C ARG A 74 2.17 -5.84 1.80
N SER A 75 3.44 -5.64 2.09
CA SER A 75 4.54 -5.93 1.17
C SER A 75 4.64 -7.43 0.93
N TYR A 76 4.65 -7.84 -0.34
CA TYR A 76 4.94 -9.23 -0.65
C TYR A 76 6.34 -9.64 -0.17
N ARG A 77 7.35 -8.82 -0.49
CA ARG A 77 8.76 -9.09 -0.23
C ARG A 77 9.09 -9.16 1.26
N CYS A 78 8.63 -8.19 2.05
CA CYS A 78 9.06 -8.04 3.44
C CYS A 78 8.18 -8.83 4.41
N ASP A 79 6.90 -9.06 4.08
CA ASP A 79 5.95 -9.67 5.01
C ASP A 79 5.31 -10.96 4.49
N ILE A 80 4.68 -10.92 3.32
CA ILE A 80 3.85 -12.05 2.87
C ILE A 80 4.71 -13.26 2.54
N LYS A 81 5.87 -13.08 1.90
CA LYS A 81 6.76 -14.18 1.49
C LYS A 81 7.18 -15.07 2.67
N THR A 82 7.32 -14.50 3.87
CA THR A 82 7.76 -15.23 5.06
C THR A 82 6.61 -15.63 5.97
N LYS A 83 5.56 -14.81 6.08
CA LYS A 83 4.45 -15.00 7.04
C LYS A 83 3.16 -15.52 6.39
N GLY A 84 3.12 -15.63 5.06
CA GLY A 84 1.94 -15.97 4.28
C GLY A 84 0.96 -14.81 4.11
N PHE A 85 -0.06 -15.02 3.26
CA PHE A 85 -1.07 -14.01 2.92
C PHE A 85 -2.01 -13.69 4.09
N GLY A 86 -2.38 -14.66 4.93
CA GLY A 86 -3.28 -14.41 6.06
C GLY A 86 -4.53 -13.63 5.64
N ASP A 87 -4.78 -12.50 6.33
CA ASP A 87 -5.93 -11.63 6.06
C ASP A 87 -5.64 -10.48 5.06
N THR A 88 -4.53 -10.55 4.32
CA THR A 88 -4.16 -9.51 3.33
C THR A 88 -5.30 -9.26 2.33
N ARG A 89 -5.57 -7.97 2.08
CA ARG A 89 -6.50 -7.47 1.07
C ARG A 89 -5.79 -6.96 -0.17
N ILE A 90 -4.70 -6.21 0.02
CA ILE A 90 -3.82 -5.73 -1.04
C ILE A 90 -2.39 -6.21 -0.76
N ALA A 91 -1.81 -6.91 -1.72
CA ALA A 91 -0.41 -7.29 -1.72
C ALA A 91 0.33 -6.43 -2.77
N TYR A 92 1.29 -5.61 -2.33
CA TYR A 92 2.10 -4.81 -3.24
C TYR A 92 3.49 -5.43 -3.46
N PHE A 93 3.98 -5.34 -4.70
CA PHE A 93 5.20 -5.99 -5.16
C PHE A 93 6.27 -4.95 -5.49
N HIS A 94 7.29 -4.85 -4.63
CA HIS A 94 8.42 -3.93 -4.82
C HIS A 94 9.76 -4.69 -4.82
N GLY A 95 10.79 -4.08 -5.43
CA GLY A 95 12.07 -4.76 -5.68
C GLY A 95 11.98 -5.77 -6.84
N ALA A 96 12.79 -6.84 -6.75
CA ALA A 96 13.02 -7.77 -7.85
C ALA A 96 11.78 -8.61 -8.20
N GLU A 97 11.18 -9.31 -7.24
CA GLU A 97 10.08 -10.24 -7.52
C GLU A 97 8.77 -9.51 -7.85
N LYS A 98 8.25 -9.77 -9.04
CA LYS A 98 6.93 -9.32 -9.50
C LYS A 98 5.92 -10.46 -9.51
N ALA A 99 4.64 -10.13 -9.42
CA ALA A 99 3.54 -11.11 -9.35
C ALA A 99 3.62 -12.18 -10.45
N HIS A 100 3.89 -11.79 -11.70
CA HIS A 100 3.98 -12.72 -12.83
C HIS A 100 5.17 -13.69 -12.76
N GLU A 101 6.25 -13.34 -12.05
CA GLU A 101 7.44 -14.19 -11.91
C GLU A 101 7.29 -15.26 -10.83
N ILE A 102 6.24 -15.16 -10.01
CA ILE A 102 5.99 -16.04 -8.86
C ILE A 102 4.70 -16.83 -8.99
N ILE A 103 3.94 -16.61 -10.07
CA ILE A 103 2.61 -17.20 -10.30
C ILE A 103 2.63 -18.73 -10.20
N ASP A 104 3.77 -19.36 -10.52
CA ASP A 104 3.88 -20.81 -10.49
C ASP A 104 4.09 -21.41 -9.11
N ARG A 105 4.69 -20.63 -8.21
CA ARG A 105 5.03 -21.04 -6.83
C ARG A 105 4.12 -20.45 -5.77
N GLU A 106 3.31 -19.45 -6.12
CA GLU A 106 2.40 -18.77 -5.20
C GLU A 106 0.93 -18.95 -5.63
N PRO A 107 0.20 -19.94 -5.07
CA PRO A 107 -1.19 -20.24 -5.45
C PRO A 107 -2.15 -19.06 -5.28
N TRP A 108 -1.91 -18.17 -4.30
CA TRP A 108 -2.75 -17.00 -4.10
C TRP A 108 -2.65 -16.04 -5.29
N VAL A 109 -1.43 -15.79 -5.78
CA VAL A 109 -1.21 -14.91 -6.93
C VAL A 109 -1.81 -15.53 -8.19
N ARG A 110 -1.62 -16.84 -8.41
CA ARG A 110 -2.26 -17.55 -9.52
C ARG A 110 -3.77 -17.37 -9.53
N ARG A 111 -4.42 -17.45 -8.37
CA ARG A 111 -5.88 -17.33 -8.24
C ARG A 111 -6.42 -15.94 -8.53
N HIS A 112 -5.66 -14.88 -8.23
CA HIS A 112 -6.17 -13.51 -8.20
C HIS A 112 -5.57 -12.57 -9.26
N TRP A 113 -4.58 -13.02 -10.03
CA TRP A 113 -3.93 -12.23 -11.08
C TRP A 113 -4.41 -12.57 -12.51
N GLN A 114 -5.09 -13.72 -12.68
CA GLN A 114 -5.72 -14.13 -13.95
C GLN A 114 -7.14 -13.61 -14.05
#